data_AF-C4RMB3-F1
#
_entry.id   AF-C4RMB3-F1
#
_cell.length_a   1.000
_cell.length_b   1.000
_cell.length_c   1.000
_cell.angle_alpha   90.00
_cell.angle_beta   90.00
_cell.angle_gamma   90.00
#
_symmetry.space_group_name_H-M   'P 1'
#
loop_
_entity.id
_entity.type
_entity.pdbx_description
1 polymer ?
#
loop_
_entity_poly.entity_id
_entity_poly.type
_entity_poly.pdbx_seq_one_letter_code
_entity_poly.pdbx_strand_id
1 'polypeptide(L)'
;MSDDSVYVGNAGVDGPAEGGWLLGHFMPAGDPRHSDDVEVKWGVHAAGESRSRWATGERRTALLVLVSGGRFRVELPDRTVLLAQPGDYVVWGRGVDHCWYAESESVLLTVRWPSVPGYRVEPPVRR
;
A
#
# COMPACT_ATOMS: atom_id res chain seq x y z
N MET A 1 -22.82 24.61 9.94
CA MET A 1 -22.46 23.21 10.21
C MET A 1 -21.20 22.97 9.41
N SER A 2 -20.09 22.64 10.06
CA SER A 2 -18.89 22.20 9.33
C SER A 2 -19.28 20.96 8.54
N ASP A 3 -18.85 20.89 7.29
CA ASP A 3 -19.10 19.72 6.47
C ASP A 3 -18.17 18.60 6.96
N ASP A 4 -18.66 17.81 7.91
CA ASP A 4 -17.93 16.66 8.50
C ASP A 4 -17.63 15.56 7.46
N SER A 5 -18.05 15.75 6.19
CA SER A 5 -17.74 14.84 5.09
C SER A 5 -16.37 15.09 4.42
N VAL A 6 -15.69 16.21 4.72
CA VAL A 6 -14.41 16.55 4.10
C VAL A 6 -13.27 16.51 5.11
N TYR A 7 -12.34 15.58 4.90
CA TYR A 7 -11.08 15.53 5.63
C TYR A 7 -9.92 16.02 4.77
N VAL A 8 -9.05 16.85 5.35
CA VAL A 8 -7.80 17.34 4.73
C VAL A 8 -6.65 16.97 5.64
N GLY A 9 -5.62 16.33 5.08
CA GLY A 9 -4.47 15.86 5.84
C GLY A 9 -3.23 15.68 4.97
N ASN A 10 -2.19 15.10 5.56
CA ASN A 10 -0.94 14.80 4.87
C ASN A 10 -0.61 13.32 5.06
N ALA A 11 -0.40 12.61 3.95
CA ALA A 11 -0.19 11.17 3.98
C ALA A 11 1.01 10.71 4.81
N GLY A 12 2.08 11.52 4.86
CA GLY A 12 3.25 11.25 5.69
C GLY A 12 3.06 11.55 7.18
N VAL A 13 2.06 12.36 7.53
CA VAL A 13 1.68 12.66 8.92
C VAL A 13 0.62 11.68 9.43
N ASP A 14 -0.39 11.39 8.62
CA ASP A 14 -1.56 10.59 9.03
C ASP A 14 -1.30 9.08 8.92
N GLY A 15 -0.60 8.66 7.85
CA GLY A 15 -0.36 7.25 7.55
C GLY A 15 0.38 6.48 8.65
N PRO A 16 1.43 7.00 9.32
CA PRO A 16 2.21 6.25 10.29
C PRO A 16 1.40 5.60 11.42
N ALA A 17 0.28 6.21 11.84
CA ALA A 17 -0.59 5.66 12.88
C ALA A 17 -1.13 4.26 12.51
N GLU A 18 -1.33 3.99 11.22
CA GLU A 18 -1.81 2.72 10.69
C GLU A 18 -0.80 2.09 9.72
N GLY A 19 0.51 2.26 9.96
CA GLY A 19 1.55 1.62 9.13
C GLY A 19 1.56 2.07 7.65
N GLY A 20 1.16 3.31 7.42
CA GLY A 20 1.06 3.99 6.12
C GLY A 20 -0.34 4.00 5.51
N TRP A 21 -1.33 3.33 6.12
CA TRP A 21 -2.70 3.31 5.61
C TRP A 21 -3.42 4.63 5.92
N LEU A 22 -4.06 5.22 4.92
CA LEU A 22 -4.73 6.53 4.99
C LEU A 22 -6.23 6.43 5.20
N LEU A 23 -6.86 5.39 4.65
CA LEU A 23 -8.31 5.18 4.72
C LEU A 23 -8.64 3.69 4.54
N GLY A 24 -9.74 3.24 5.14
CA GLY A 24 -10.17 1.84 5.16
C GLY A 24 -11.08 1.52 6.35
N HIS A 25 -11.41 0.23 6.55
CA HIS A 25 -12.43 -0.23 7.51
C HIS A 25 -12.01 0.01 8.97
N PHE A 26 -10.71 0.21 9.18
CA PHE A 26 -10.09 0.44 10.48
C PHE A 26 -10.27 1.87 10.99
N MET A 27 -10.68 2.82 10.14
CA MET A 27 -10.99 4.17 10.60
C MET A 27 -12.28 4.18 11.44
N PRO A 28 -12.48 5.14 12.37
CA PRO A 28 -13.70 5.22 13.16
C PRO A 28 -14.95 5.43 12.31
N ALA A 29 -16.08 4.84 12.71
CA ALA A 29 -17.36 5.12 12.05
C ALA A 29 -17.69 6.61 12.12
N GLY A 30 -18.09 7.19 10.99
CA GLY A 30 -18.34 8.64 10.85
C GLY A 30 -17.11 9.45 10.43
N ASP A 31 -15.91 8.89 10.45
CA ASP A 31 -14.75 9.49 9.78
C ASP A 31 -14.92 9.32 8.25
N PRO A 32 -14.78 10.37 7.43
CA PRO A 32 -14.89 10.25 5.96
C PRO A 32 -13.82 9.33 5.34
N ARG A 33 -12.80 8.94 6.09
CA ARG A 33 -11.79 7.93 5.69
C ARG A 33 -12.19 6.49 6.04
N HIS A 34 -13.34 6.28 6.67
CA HIS A 34 -13.89 4.95 6.89
C HIS A 34 -14.46 4.37 5.60
N SER A 35 -14.03 3.17 5.21
CA SER A 35 -14.51 2.50 4.00
C SER A 35 -14.39 0.97 4.12
N ASP A 36 -15.46 0.26 3.78
CA ASP A 36 -15.46 -1.21 3.57
C ASP A 36 -15.19 -1.60 2.10
N ASP A 37 -15.14 -0.61 1.20
CA ASP A 37 -14.93 -0.84 -0.23
C ASP A 37 -13.44 -0.84 -0.59
N VAL A 38 -12.69 0.15 -0.10
CA VAL A 38 -11.29 0.35 -0.49
C VAL A 38 -10.40 0.70 0.70
N GLU A 39 -9.16 0.26 0.65
CA GLU A 39 -8.09 0.71 1.54
C GLU A 39 -7.01 1.40 0.70
N VAL A 40 -6.49 2.54 1.18
CA VAL A 40 -5.42 3.27 0.48
C VAL A 40 -4.22 3.43 1.40
N LYS A 41 -3.02 3.14 0.89
CA LYS A 41 -1.74 3.27 1.60
C LYS A 41 -0.82 4.25 0.88
N TRP A 42 -0.16 5.10 1.66
CA TRP A 42 1.03 5.83 1.26
C TRP A 42 2.27 5.14 1.83
N GLY A 43 3.08 4.53 0.96
CA GLY A 43 4.31 3.83 1.34
C GLY A 43 5.53 4.62 0.94
N VAL A 44 6.39 4.97 1.90
CA VAL A 44 7.75 5.46 1.64
C VAL A 44 8.71 4.32 1.95
N HIS A 45 9.52 3.93 0.97
CA HIS A 45 10.44 2.80 1.07
C HIS A 45 11.86 3.26 0.80
N ALA A 46 12.75 3.02 1.76
CA ALA A 46 14.17 3.35 1.60
C ALA A 46 14.87 2.35 0.68
N ALA A 47 15.97 2.78 0.05
CA ALA A 47 16.80 1.89 -0.74
C ALA A 47 17.32 0.71 0.11
N GLY A 48 17.20 -0.50 -0.44
CA GLY A 48 17.54 -1.75 0.21
C GLY A 48 16.42 -2.37 1.04
N GLU A 49 15.27 -1.70 1.21
CA GLU A 49 14.15 -2.28 1.93
C GLU A 49 13.42 -3.35 1.12
N SER A 50 12.95 -4.37 1.81
CA SER A 50 12.12 -5.45 1.31
C SER A 50 10.98 -5.70 2.27
N ARG A 51 9.89 -6.29 1.77
CA ARG A 51 8.91 -6.92 2.66
C ARG A 51 9.61 -8.01 3.48
N SER A 52 9.30 -8.10 4.78
CA SER A 52 9.88 -9.11 5.68
C SER A 52 9.54 -10.55 5.29
N ARG A 53 8.35 -10.73 4.70
CA ARG A 53 7.86 -12.01 4.18
C ARG A 53 6.91 -11.78 3.02
N TRP A 54 6.77 -12.80 2.19
CA TRP A 54 5.73 -12.86 1.16
C TRP A 54 4.34 -12.69 1.79
N ALA A 55 3.47 -11.90 1.16
CA ALA A 55 2.04 -12.05 1.42
C ALA A 55 1.56 -13.30 0.72
N THR A 56 0.81 -14.11 1.45
CA THR A 56 0.19 -15.31 0.93
C THR A 56 -1.31 -15.29 1.14
N GLY A 57 -2.07 -15.88 0.21
CA GLY A 57 -3.52 -16.03 0.36
C GLY A 57 -4.28 -14.72 0.46
N GLU A 58 -3.79 -13.66 -0.21
CA GLU A 58 -4.43 -12.34 -0.20
C GLU A 58 -5.86 -12.44 -0.75
N ARG A 59 -6.82 -11.91 0.00
CA ARG A 59 -8.25 -11.98 -0.35
C ARG A 59 -8.71 -10.76 -1.13
N ARG A 60 -7.84 -9.76 -1.28
CA ARG A 60 -8.08 -8.49 -1.94
C ARG A 60 -7.42 -8.48 -3.32
N THR A 61 -7.99 -7.72 -4.24
CA THR A 61 -7.26 -7.21 -5.40
C THR A 61 -6.43 -6.02 -4.96
N ALA A 62 -5.26 -5.82 -5.54
CA ALA A 62 -4.39 -4.70 -5.23
C ALA A 62 -3.90 -4.00 -6.50
N LEU A 63 -3.79 -2.67 -6.40
CA LEU A 63 -3.12 -1.79 -7.33
C LEU A 63 -1.96 -1.13 -6.59
N LEU A 64 -0.77 -1.15 -7.17
CA LEU A 64 0.38 -0.39 -6.70
C LEU A 64 0.81 0.57 -7.80
N VAL A 65 0.95 1.85 -7.47
CA VAL A 65 1.40 2.91 -8.37
C VAL A 65 2.68 3.54 -7.82
N LEU A 66 3.70 3.69 -8.66
CA LEU A 66 4.89 4.45 -8.35
C LEU A 66 4.59 5.95 -8.45
N VAL A 67 4.69 6.66 -7.33
CA VAL A 67 4.41 8.11 -7.27
C VAL A 67 5.68 8.91 -7.50
N SER A 68 6.79 8.52 -6.87
CA SER A 68 8.10 9.16 -7.04
C SER A 68 9.25 8.20 -6.73
N GLY A 69 10.46 8.58 -7.11
CA GLY A 69 11.63 7.71 -7.06
C GLY A 69 11.70 6.80 -8.28
N GLY A 70 12.14 5.55 -8.08
CA GLY A 70 12.22 4.57 -9.15
C GLY A 70 12.81 3.23 -8.72
N ARG A 71 12.76 2.25 -9.64
CA ARG A 71 13.33 0.91 -9.45
C ARG A 71 12.76 0.16 -8.25
N PHE A 72 11.43 0.10 -8.16
CA PHE A 72 10.73 -0.71 -7.18
C PHE A 72 10.32 -2.04 -7.81
N ARG A 73 10.78 -3.16 -7.24
CA ARG A 73 10.45 -4.49 -7.73
C ARG A 73 9.25 -5.04 -6.97
N VAL A 74 8.23 -5.45 -7.72
CA VAL A 74 7.16 -6.31 -7.23
C VAL A 74 7.51 -7.74 -7.63
N GLU A 75 7.73 -8.59 -6.64
CA GLU A 75 8.08 -10.00 -6.83
C GLU A 75 6.79 -10.83 -6.76
N LEU A 76 6.48 -11.53 -7.85
CA LEU A 76 5.37 -12.46 -7.99
C LEU A 76 5.94 -13.89 -8.14
N PRO A 77 5.12 -14.95 -7.98
CA PRO A 77 5.64 -16.32 -7.98
C PRO A 77 6.34 -16.72 -9.27
N ASP A 78 5.89 -16.17 -10.41
CA ASP A 78 6.36 -16.50 -11.76
C ASP A 78 7.27 -15.43 -12.38
N ARG A 79 7.28 -14.21 -11.84
CA ARG A 79 8.02 -13.07 -12.43
C ARG A 79 8.27 -11.94 -11.45
N THR A 80 9.18 -11.05 -11.83
CA THR A 80 9.35 -9.76 -11.18
C THR A 80 8.91 -8.64 -12.11
N VAL A 81 8.11 -7.71 -11.59
CA VAL A 81 7.71 -6.48 -12.28
C VAL A 81 8.53 -5.33 -11.72
N LEU A 82 9.22 -4.59 -12.60
CA LEU A 82 9.95 -3.39 -12.21
C LEU A 82 9.09 -2.15 -12.50
N LEU A 83 8.84 -1.35 -11.47
CA LEU A 83 8.29 0.00 -11.60
C LEU A 83 9.48 0.97 -11.63
N ALA A 84 9.72 1.60 -12.77
CA ALA A 84 10.93 2.38 -13.04
C ALA A 84 10.67 3.89 -13.11
N GLN A 85 9.46 4.30 -13.50
CA GLN A 85 9.09 5.70 -13.72
C GLN A 85 7.81 6.07 -12.96
N PRO A 86 7.68 7.31 -12.45
CA PRO A 86 6.42 7.78 -11.87
C PRO A 86 5.24 7.54 -12.80
N GLY A 87 4.16 6.97 -12.26
CA GLY A 87 2.99 6.53 -13.00
C GLY A 87 3.01 5.04 -13.39
N ASP A 88 4.17 4.36 -13.34
CA ASP A 88 4.22 2.91 -13.50
C ASP A 88 3.36 2.24 -12.43
N TYR A 89 2.60 1.22 -12.84
CA TYR A 89 1.70 0.53 -11.94
C TYR A 89 1.61 -0.96 -12.26
N VAL A 90 1.19 -1.71 -11.24
CA VAL A 90 0.84 -3.13 -11.40
C VAL A 90 -0.41 -3.44 -10.59
N VAL A 91 -1.27 -4.26 -11.17
CA VAL A 91 -2.48 -4.77 -10.54
C VAL A 91 -2.38 -6.28 -10.44
N TRP A 92 -2.72 -6.83 -9.28
CA TRP A 92 -2.83 -8.27 -9.10
C TRP A 92 -4.11 -8.64 -8.35
N GLY A 93 -4.69 -9.77 -8.77
CA GLY A 93 -5.95 -10.27 -8.24
C GLY A 93 -5.78 -11.03 -6.93
N ARG A 94 -6.93 -11.45 -6.40
CA ARG A 94 -7.05 -12.31 -5.22
C ARG A 94 -6.24 -13.59 -5.40
N GLY A 95 -5.59 -14.04 -4.35
CA GLY A 95 -4.78 -15.27 -4.33
C GLY A 95 -3.40 -15.13 -4.95
N VAL A 96 -3.03 -13.96 -5.48
CA VAL A 96 -1.67 -13.74 -5.99
C VAL A 96 -0.74 -13.38 -4.83
N ASP A 97 0.10 -14.34 -4.47
CA ASP A 97 1.17 -14.16 -3.51
C ASP A 97 2.19 -13.14 -4.05
N HIS A 98 2.75 -12.31 -3.17
CA HIS A 98 3.65 -11.25 -3.61
C HIS A 98 4.60 -10.77 -2.51
N CYS A 99 5.78 -10.33 -2.94
CA CYS A 99 6.77 -9.61 -2.14
C CYS A 99 7.17 -8.33 -2.88
N TRP A 100 8.04 -7.53 -2.27
CA TRP A 100 8.58 -6.33 -2.91
C TRP A 100 9.98 -6.02 -2.41
N TYR A 101 10.75 -5.33 -3.25
CA TYR A 101 12.08 -4.82 -2.93
C TYR A 101 12.30 -3.43 -3.56
N ALA A 102 12.75 -2.47 -2.76
CA ALA A 102 13.08 -1.12 -3.18
C ALA A 102 14.57 -1.03 -3.51
N GLU A 103 14.95 -0.98 -4.79
CA GLU A 103 16.35 -0.77 -5.17
C GLU A 103 16.82 0.66 -4.90
N SER A 104 15.89 1.61 -4.98
CA SER A 104 16.11 3.00 -4.65
C SER A 104 14.96 3.54 -3.80
N GLU A 105 15.17 4.67 -3.14
CA GLU A 105 14.10 5.32 -2.39
C GLU A 105 12.90 5.56 -3.30
N SER A 106 11.73 5.07 -2.87
CA SER A 106 10.52 5.07 -3.69
C SER A 106 9.30 5.40 -2.85
N VAL A 107 8.39 6.19 -3.43
CA VAL A 107 7.09 6.48 -2.85
C VAL A 107 6.02 5.81 -3.69
N LEU A 108 5.17 5.02 -3.03
CA LEU A 108 4.16 4.18 -3.65
C LEU A 108 2.79 4.51 -3.09
N LEU A 109 1.79 4.55 -3.98
CA LEU A 109 0.39 4.52 -3.60
C LEU A 109 -0.14 3.10 -3.78
N THR A 110 -0.65 2.49 -2.71
CA THR A 110 -1.32 1.18 -2.79
C THR A 110 -2.81 1.37 -2.61
N VAL A 111 -3.62 0.74 -3.47
CA VAL A 111 -5.07 0.60 -3.30
C VAL A 111 -5.39 -0.87 -3.20
N ARG A 112 -6.22 -1.27 -2.23
CA ARG A 112 -6.73 -2.64 -2.11
C ARG A 112 -8.24 -2.65 -1.99
N TRP A 113 -8.88 -3.68 -2.53
CA TRP A 113 -10.32 -3.90 -2.38
C TRP A 113 -10.70 -5.39 -2.34
N PRO A 114 -11.71 -5.79 -1.55
CA PRO A 114 -12.47 -4.95 -0.62
C PRO A 114 -11.64 -4.54 0.61
N SER A 115 -12.10 -3.54 1.35
CA SER A 115 -11.53 -3.17 2.65
C SER A 115 -12.15 -4.05 3.73
N VAL A 116 -11.35 -4.92 4.32
CA VAL A 116 -11.85 -5.93 5.26
C VAL A 116 -10.85 -6.17 6.37
N PRO A 117 -11.28 -6.54 7.58
CA PRO A 117 -10.38 -6.96 8.63
C PRO A 117 -9.48 -8.12 8.21
N GLY A 118 -8.25 -8.11 8.71
CA GLY A 118 -7.28 -9.19 8.52
C GLY A 118 -5.86 -8.68 8.31
N TYR A 119 -4.99 -9.63 7.94
CA TYR A 119 -3.55 -9.51 7.70
C TYR A 119 -2.88 -8.15 8.01
N ARG A 120 -2.26 -8.06 9.19
CA ARG A 120 -1.25 -7.03 9.49
C ARG A 120 0.09 -7.45 8.91
N VAL A 121 0.76 -6.49 8.27
CA VAL A 121 2.09 -6.71 7.70
C VAL A 121 3.13 -6.38 8.76
N GLU A 122 4.13 -7.23 8.90
CA GLU A 122 5.31 -6.94 9.71
C GLU A 122 6.12 -5.78 9.10
N PRO A 123 6.95 -5.09 9.90
CA PRO A 123 7.82 -4.04 9.40
C PRO A 123 8.74 -4.52 8.27
N PRO A 124 9.12 -3.65 7.32
CA PRO A 124 10.14 -3.96 6.33
C PRO A 124 11.48 -4.40 6.94
N VAL A 125 12.24 -5.17 6.17
CA VAL A 125 13.63 -5.54 6.48
C VAL A 125 14.57 -4.94 5.43
N ARG A 126 15.85 -4.83 5.73
CA ARG A 126 16.87 -4.52 4.72
C ARG A 126 17.44 -5.81 4.13
N ARG A 127 17.56 -5.85 2.81
CA ARG A 127 18.19 -6.94 2.04
C ARG A 127 19.61 -6.57 1.63
#